data_AF-A0A835FWP6-F1
#
_entry.id   AF-A0A835FWP6-F1
#
_cell.length_a   1.000
_cell.length_b   1.000
_cell.length_c   1.000
_cell.angle_alpha   90.00
_cell.angle_beta   90.00
_cell.angle_gamma   90.00
#
_symmetry.space_group_name_H-M   'P 1'
#
loop_
_entity.id
_entity.type
_entity.pdbx_description
1 polymer ?
#
loop_
_entity_poly.entity_id
_entity_poly.type
_entity_poly.pdbx_seq_one_letter_code
_entity_poly.pdbx_strand_id
1 'polypeptide(L)'
;METRAMVFLAVMVGVFGVTSAVLGFMAEAKKLKVSLLQPADIGVEGTECVYPANPAYSMAVGAILLLVVSQIIASAAGSCCGCCCQPEGSGASKKSTRQIVGVVVSVLAWIAAVIAVVYYWLGAALNAPQRRDAAFADGRNVECLYLKNGVFIRAAVLSLIATSLAIKSCILLRAPAASTAEFKPESGVAIGLPQWPAQGYGQARA
;
A
#
# COMPACT_ATOMS: atom_id res chain seq x y z
N MET A 1 24.60 1.56 -1.10
CA MET A 1 23.70 2.63 -0.59
C MET A 1 22.20 2.25 -0.72
N GLU A 2 21.82 1.26 -1.55
CA GLU A 2 20.42 0.87 -1.79
C GLU A 2 19.67 0.31 -0.57
N THR A 3 20.28 -0.52 0.28
CA THR A 3 19.56 -1.15 1.40
C THR A 3 19.08 -0.13 2.45
N ARG A 4 19.89 0.89 2.74
CA ARG A 4 19.54 1.95 3.71
C ARG A 4 18.35 2.78 3.21
N ALA A 5 18.35 3.14 1.93
CA ALA A 5 17.25 3.88 1.31
C ALA A 5 15.95 3.05 1.27
N MET A 6 16.07 1.75 0.99
CA MET A 6 14.93 0.84 0.98
C MET A 6 14.30 0.68 2.37
N VAL A 7 15.13 0.47 3.41
CA VAL A 7 14.64 0.40 4.81
C VAL A 7 13.98 1.71 5.21
N PHE A 8 14.59 2.85 4.91
CA PHE A 8 14.02 4.16 5.21
C PHE A 8 12.63 4.35 4.57
N LEU A 9 12.48 4.00 3.29
CA LEU A 9 11.18 4.11 2.60
C LEU A 9 10.14 3.14 3.18
N ALA A 10 10.52 1.91 3.52
CA ALA A 10 9.62 0.97 4.17
C ALA A 10 9.15 1.46 5.55
N VAL A 11 10.04 2.09 6.32
CA VAL A 11 9.70 2.69 7.61
C VAL A 11 8.71 3.86 7.43
N MET A 12 8.96 4.77 6.49
CA MET A 12 8.05 5.90 6.24
C MET A 12 6.66 5.44 5.80
N VAL A 13 6.60 4.49 4.85
CA VAL A 13 5.34 3.87 4.39
C VAL A 13 4.62 3.19 5.55
N GLY A 14 5.36 2.43 6.37
CA GLY A 14 4.83 1.73 7.54
C GLY A 14 4.25 2.68 8.57
N VAL A 15 4.99 3.74 8.95
CA VAL A 15 4.55 4.73 9.93
C VAL A 15 3.28 5.42 9.45
N PHE A 16 3.26 5.97 8.23
CA PHE A 16 2.06 6.64 7.71
C PHE A 16 0.85 5.70 7.58
N GLY A 17 1.08 4.48 7.11
CA GLY A 17 0.02 3.47 6.98
C GLY A 17 -0.57 3.02 8.31
N VAL A 18 0.29 2.78 9.32
CA VAL A 18 -0.16 2.41 10.68
C VAL A 18 -0.86 3.58 11.36
N THR A 19 -0.31 4.80 11.28
CA THR A 19 -0.97 5.99 11.84
C THR A 19 -2.34 6.20 11.21
N SER A 20 -2.48 6.04 9.89
CA SER A 20 -3.79 6.08 9.21
C SER A 20 -4.79 5.07 9.81
N ALA A 21 -4.37 3.82 10.01
CA ALA A 21 -5.22 2.79 10.61
C ALA A 21 -5.62 3.14 12.06
N VAL A 22 -4.68 3.63 12.87
CA VAL A 22 -4.94 4.06 14.26
C VAL A 22 -5.97 5.19 14.30
N LEU A 23 -5.83 6.20 13.44
CA LEU A 23 -6.81 7.28 13.31
C LEU A 23 -8.19 6.73 12.92
N GLY A 24 -8.24 5.72 12.05
CA GLY A 24 -9.49 5.05 11.69
C GLY A 24 -10.17 4.34 12.87
N PHE A 25 -9.43 3.58 13.67
CA PHE A 25 -9.99 2.96 14.88
C PHE A 25 -10.48 4.00 15.89
N MET A 26 -9.73 5.09 16.07
CA MET A 26 -10.18 6.20 16.92
C MET A 26 -11.41 6.91 16.36
N ALA A 27 -11.50 7.09 15.05
CA ALA A 27 -12.67 7.68 14.39
C ALA A 27 -13.92 6.83 14.61
N GLU A 28 -13.83 5.49 14.59
CA GLU A 28 -14.98 4.61 14.93
C GLU A 28 -15.45 4.83 16.36
N ALA A 29 -14.53 4.98 17.32
CA ALA A 29 -14.87 5.20 18.72
C ALA A 29 -15.51 6.57 18.97
N LYS A 30 -15.21 7.56 18.13
CA LYS A 30 -15.56 8.97 18.30
C LYS A 30 -16.64 9.49 17.33
N LYS A 31 -17.13 8.66 16.42
CA LYS A 31 -18.17 9.04 15.46
C LYS A 31 -19.50 9.38 16.13
N LEU A 32 -20.33 10.12 15.43
CA LEU A 32 -21.71 10.40 15.81
C LEU A 32 -22.50 9.09 15.89
N LYS A 33 -23.28 8.94 16.96
CA LYS A 33 -24.20 7.81 17.19
C LYS A 33 -25.62 8.35 17.30
N VAL A 34 -26.60 7.47 17.09
CA VAL A 34 -28.01 7.75 17.33
C VAL A 34 -28.35 7.16 18.70
N SER A 35 -28.20 7.89 19.80
CA SER A 35 -28.61 7.41 21.13
C SER A 35 -28.82 8.55 22.12
N LEU A 36 -30.09 8.78 22.48
CA LEU A 36 -30.73 9.80 23.36
C LEU A 36 -30.03 10.29 24.66
N LEU A 37 -28.78 9.92 24.95
CA LEU A 37 -28.09 10.17 26.21
C LEU A 37 -26.71 10.83 26.07
N GLN A 38 -26.24 11.20 24.85
CA GLN A 38 -24.90 11.77 24.68
C GLN A 38 -24.92 13.20 24.10
N PRO A 39 -24.08 14.12 24.62
CA PRO A 39 -23.99 15.50 24.11
C PRO A 39 -23.39 15.63 22.70
N ALA A 40 -23.17 14.51 21.98
CA ALA A 40 -22.67 14.43 20.62
C ALA A 40 -23.68 13.77 19.65
N ASP A 41 -24.97 13.83 19.99
CA ASP A 41 -26.05 13.30 19.17
C ASP A 41 -26.40 14.25 18.01
N ILE A 42 -26.96 13.68 16.93
CA ILE A 42 -27.52 14.45 15.81
C ILE A 42 -28.78 15.15 16.31
N GLY A 43 -28.78 16.49 16.30
CA GLY A 43 -29.94 17.29 16.68
C GLY A 43 -31.00 17.27 15.59
N VAL A 44 -32.27 17.43 15.96
CA VAL A 44 -33.38 17.59 15.03
C VAL A 44 -34.04 18.94 15.28
N GLU A 45 -34.04 19.81 14.27
CA GLU A 45 -34.74 21.11 14.27
C GLU A 45 -35.76 21.11 13.13
N GLY A 46 -37.04 20.88 13.44
CA GLY A 46 -38.09 20.80 12.43
C GLY A 46 -37.92 19.60 11.50
N THR A 47 -37.61 19.86 10.22
CA THR A 47 -37.32 18.84 9.20
C THR A 47 -35.83 18.71 8.90
N GLU A 48 -34.98 19.48 9.60
CA GLU A 48 -33.53 19.47 9.44
C GLU A 48 -32.84 18.68 10.56
N CYS A 49 -31.77 17.99 10.17
CA CYS A 49 -30.84 17.30 11.04
C CYS A 49 -29.56 18.12 11.22
N VAL A 50 -29.22 18.45 12.45
CA VAL A 50 -28.04 19.24 12.82
C VAL A 50 -26.92 18.29 13.25
N TYR A 51 -25.84 18.22 12.46
CA TYR A 51 -24.67 17.41 12.77
C TYR A 51 -23.61 18.29 13.46
N PRO A 52 -23.30 18.06 14.75
CA PRO A 52 -22.31 18.86 15.46
C PRO A 52 -20.88 18.53 15.03
N ALA A 53 -19.97 19.47 15.31
CA ALA A 53 -18.53 19.23 15.15
C ALA A 53 -18.08 18.07 16.04
N ASN A 54 -17.39 17.11 15.44
CA ASN A 54 -16.87 15.93 16.11
C ASN A 54 -15.46 15.60 15.60
N PRO A 55 -14.63 14.95 16.42
CA PRO A 55 -13.27 14.62 16.02
C PRO A 55 -13.19 13.48 15.00
N ALA A 56 -14.24 12.67 14.79
CA ALA A 56 -14.17 11.57 13.82
C ALA A 56 -13.99 12.07 12.38
N TYR A 57 -14.58 13.22 12.03
CA TYR A 57 -14.37 13.86 10.73
C TYR A 57 -12.89 14.17 10.46
N SER A 58 -12.23 14.90 11.35
CA SER A 58 -10.82 15.30 11.15
C SER A 58 -9.87 14.11 11.21
N MET A 59 -10.15 13.12 12.07
CA MET A 59 -9.37 11.88 12.15
C MET A 59 -9.48 11.06 10.85
N ALA A 60 -10.68 10.98 10.25
CA ALA A 60 -10.89 10.30 8.98
C ALA A 60 -10.18 11.01 7.81
N VAL A 61 -10.27 12.34 7.73
CA VAL A 61 -9.55 13.13 6.72
C VAL A 61 -8.04 12.95 6.88
N GLY A 62 -7.52 13.01 8.11
CA GLY A 62 -6.11 12.73 8.40
C GLY A 62 -5.69 11.31 8.00
N ALA A 63 -6.54 10.31 8.25
CA ALA A 63 -6.29 8.93 7.85
C ALA A 63 -6.18 8.78 6.32
N ILE A 64 -7.06 9.45 5.56
CA ILE A 64 -7.00 9.46 4.09
C ILE A 64 -5.67 10.03 3.62
N LEU A 65 -5.29 11.21 4.11
CA LEU A 65 -4.06 11.89 3.69
C LEU A 65 -2.82 11.03 3.96
N LEU A 66 -2.71 10.47 5.16
CA LEU A 66 -1.59 9.61 5.53
C LEU A 66 -1.51 8.34 4.67
N LEU A 67 -2.65 7.70 4.39
CA LEU A 67 -2.68 6.50 3.55
C LEU A 67 -2.27 6.82 2.11
N VAL A 68 -2.80 7.91 1.53
CA VAL A 68 -2.46 8.34 0.16
C VAL A 68 -0.97 8.68 0.06
N VAL A 69 -0.43 9.43 1.02
CA VAL A 69 1.02 9.74 1.07
C VAL A 69 1.85 8.47 1.17
N SER A 70 1.45 7.50 2.01
CA SER A 70 2.10 6.20 2.12
C SER A 70 2.17 5.46 0.77
N GLN A 71 1.04 5.42 0.04
CA GLN A 71 0.98 4.75 -1.27
C GLN A 71 1.78 5.49 -2.36
N ILE A 72 1.80 6.82 -2.35
CA ILE A 72 2.60 7.62 -3.28
C ILE A 72 4.10 7.35 -3.05
N ILE A 73 4.56 7.35 -1.80
CA ILE A 73 5.96 7.04 -1.45
C ILE A 73 6.33 5.62 -1.91
N ALA A 74 5.44 4.64 -1.69
CA ALA A 74 5.65 3.27 -2.13
C ALA A 74 5.68 3.10 -3.66
N SER A 75 5.02 3.99 -4.41
CA SER A 75 4.93 3.93 -5.88
C SER A 75 6.05 4.69 -6.58
N ALA A 76 6.41 5.87 -6.07
CA ALA A 76 7.60 6.61 -6.51
C ALA A 76 8.87 5.75 -6.38
N ALA A 77 8.86 4.84 -5.40
CA ALA A 77 9.91 3.88 -5.19
C ALA A 77 10.08 2.83 -6.32
N GLY A 78 9.03 2.53 -7.06
CA GLY A 78 9.01 1.52 -8.13
C GLY A 78 8.92 2.07 -9.56
N SER A 79 8.74 3.40 -9.73
CA SER A 79 8.32 3.98 -11.01
C SER A 79 9.45 4.53 -11.90
N CYS A 80 10.73 4.46 -11.50
CA CYS A 80 11.80 4.79 -12.43
C CYS A 80 12.05 3.61 -13.38
N CYS A 81 11.25 3.53 -14.45
CA CYS A 81 11.50 2.77 -15.67
C CYS A 81 11.60 1.23 -15.56
N GLY A 82 10.45 0.57 -15.34
CA GLY A 82 10.28 -0.86 -15.65
C GLY A 82 10.45 -1.24 -17.13
N CYS A 83 10.48 -0.26 -18.05
CA CYS A 83 10.72 -0.48 -19.49
C CYS A 83 12.07 0.07 -20.00
N CYS A 84 12.80 0.90 -19.24
CA CYS A 84 14.00 1.58 -19.76
C CYS A 84 15.27 1.37 -18.93
N CYS A 85 15.22 0.58 -17.85
CA CYS A 85 16.40 0.23 -17.07
C CYS A 85 16.46 -1.28 -16.89
N GLN A 86 16.83 -2.01 -17.96
CA GLN A 86 17.45 -3.33 -17.76
C GLN A 86 18.82 -3.09 -17.14
N PRO A 87 19.13 -3.62 -15.94
CA PRO A 87 20.51 -3.73 -15.52
C PRO A 87 21.15 -4.77 -16.44
N GLU A 88 22.00 -4.30 -17.34
CA GLU A 88 22.84 -5.13 -18.20
C GLU A 88 23.51 -6.21 -17.32
N GLY A 89 23.32 -7.48 -17.68
CA GLY A 89 24.21 -8.54 -17.22
C GLY A 89 23.81 -9.41 -16.02
N SER A 90 22.54 -9.75 -15.76
CA SER A 90 22.27 -10.85 -14.79
C SER A 90 20.96 -11.63 -15.01
N GLY A 91 21.10 -12.91 -15.38
CA GLY A 91 20.13 -14.01 -15.16
C GLY A 91 18.68 -13.76 -15.59
N ALA A 92 18.40 -13.85 -16.88
CA ALA A 92 17.15 -13.40 -17.51
C ALA A 92 15.83 -14.04 -17.02
N SER A 93 15.84 -15.22 -16.39
CA SER A 93 14.60 -15.98 -16.11
C SER A 93 13.95 -15.65 -14.74
N LYS A 94 14.72 -15.60 -13.63
CA LYS A 94 14.14 -15.38 -12.28
C LYS A 94 13.85 -13.90 -11.95
N LYS A 95 14.57 -12.98 -12.59
CA LYS A 95 14.44 -11.53 -12.37
C LYS A 95 13.10 -11.00 -12.92
N SER A 96 12.64 -11.54 -14.04
CA SER A 96 11.38 -11.17 -14.69
C SER A 96 10.15 -11.55 -13.83
N THR A 97 10.08 -12.78 -13.31
CA THR A 97 8.95 -13.23 -12.47
C THR A 97 8.79 -12.38 -11.20
N ARG A 98 9.90 -12.04 -10.53
CA ARG A 98 9.88 -11.23 -9.31
C ARG A 98 9.36 -9.82 -9.57
N GLN A 99 9.75 -9.21 -10.69
CA GLN A 99 9.28 -7.89 -11.10
C GLN A 99 7.77 -7.92 -11.38
N ILE A 100 7.29 -8.93 -12.13
CA ILE A 100 5.87 -9.10 -12.42
C ILE A 100 5.07 -9.25 -11.11
N VAL A 101 5.52 -10.11 -10.19
CA VAL A 101 4.85 -10.27 -8.87
C VAL A 101 4.86 -8.96 -8.09
N GLY A 102 5.97 -8.21 -8.10
CA GLY A 102 6.05 -6.89 -7.46
C GLY A 102 5.01 -5.91 -8.01
N VAL A 103 4.86 -5.83 -9.33
CA VAL A 103 3.86 -4.98 -9.99
C VAL A 103 2.43 -5.40 -9.62
N VAL A 104 2.12 -6.71 -9.67
CA VAL A 104 0.79 -7.21 -9.30
C VAL A 104 0.47 -6.88 -7.84
N VAL A 105 1.42 -7.09 -6.92
CA VAL A 105 1.25 -6.74 -5.50
C VAL A 105 1.06 -5.24 -5.31
N SER A 106 1.74 -4.40 -6.11
CA SER A 106 1.55 -2.94 -6.10
C SER A 106 0.13 -2.55 -6.51
N VAL A 107 -0.40 -3.14 -7.59
CA VAL A 107 -1.76 -2.89 -8.06
C VAL A 107 -2.79 -3.29 -7.00
N LEU A 108 -2.62 -4.46 -6.38
CA LEU A 108 -3.49 -4.91 -5.28
C LEU A 108 -3.42 -3.97 -4.06
N ALA A 109 -2.23 -3.44 -3.74
CA ALA A 109 -2.07 -2.45 -2.68
C ALA A 109 -2.89 -1.17 -2.96
N TRP A 110 -2.83 -0.65 -4.19
CA TRP A 110 -3.61 0.52 -4.61
C TRP A 110 -5.11 0.27 -4.58
N ILE A 111 -5.55 -0.89 -5.06
CA ILE A 111 -6.98 -1.24 -5.01
C ILE A 111 -7.48 -1.25 -3.55
N ALA A 112 -6.75 -1.91 -2.65
CA ALA A 112 -7.08 -1.94 -1.23
C ALA A 112 -7.09 -0.52 -0.62
N ALA A 113 -6.10 0.32 -0.97
CA ALA A 113 -6.03 1.71 -0.51
C ALA A 113 -7.20 2.56 -1.00
N VAL A 114 -7.59 2.45 -2.27
CA VAL A 114 -8.73 3.19 -2.84
C VAL A 114 -10.02 2.79 -2.12
N ILE A 115 -10.24 1.49 -1.89
CA ILE A 115 -11.41 1.01 -1.13
C ILE A 115 -11.38 1.56 0.30
N ALA A 116 -10.23 1.57 0.97
CA ALA A 116 -10.08 2.16 2.30
C ALA A 116 -10.41 3.66 2.31
N VAL A 117 -9.90 4.42 1.32
CA VAL A 117 -10.19 5.86 1.15
C VAL A 117 -11.68 6.10 0.96
N VAL A 118 -12.37 5.29 0.15
CA VAL A 118 -13.83 5.40 -0.04
C VAL A 118 -14.56 5.19 1.30
N TYR A 119 -14.17 4.20 2.10
CA TYR A 119 -14.78 3.99 3.42
C TYR A 119 -14.49 5.15 4.40
N TYR A 120 -13.26 5.66 4.44
CA TYR A 120 -12.95 6.84 5.26
C TYR A 120 -13.71 8.07 4.79
N TRP A 121 -13.83 8.27 3.48
CA TRP A 121 -14.53 9.39 2.89
C TRP A 121 -16.01 9.35 3.23
N LEU A 122 -16.66 8.19 3.07
CA LEU A 122 -18.05 7.99 3.49
C LEU A 122 -18.23 8.27 4.98
N GLY A 123 -17.29 7.77 5.80
CA GLY A 123 -17.28 8.03 7.23
C GLY A 123 -17.13 9.53 7.56
N ALA A 124 -16.22 10.22 6.89
CA ALA A 124 -16.01 11.65 7.04
C ALA A 124 -17.24 12.44 6.62
N ALA A 125 -17.81 12.15 5.44
CA ALA A 125 -19.00 12.82 4.92
C ALA A 125 -20.19 12.71 5.89
N LEU A 126 -20.43 11.53 6.46
CA LEU A 126 -21.52 11.31 7.42
C LEU A 126 -21.23 11.88 8.82
N ASN A 127 -19.98 12.25 9.11
CA ASN A 127 -19.58 12.93 10.34
C ASN A 127 -19.23 14.41 10.12
N ALA A 128 -19.39 14.96 8.90
CA ALA A 128 -19.05 16.36 8.65
C ALA A 128 -20.06 17.28 9.35
N PRO A 129 -19.60 18.34 10.05
CA PRO A 129 -20.47 19.28 10.75
C PRO A 129 -21.26 20.10 9.75
N GLN A 130 -22.56 19.84 9.67
CA GLN A 130 -23.45 20.56 8.77
C GLN A 130 -24.92 20.33 9.18
N ARG A 131 -25.81 21.23 8.75
CA ARG A 131 -27.25 20.95 8.72
C ARG A 131 -27.58 20.22 7.43
N ARG A 132 -28.43 19.20 7.50
CA ARG A 132 -28.92 18.43 6.34
C ARG A 132 -30.41 18.21 6.49
N ASP A 133 -31.13 18.17 5.38
CA ASP A 133 -32.51 17.71 5.40
C ASP A 133 -32.58 16.27 5.94
N ALA A 134 -33.63 15.98 6.71
CA ALA A 134 -33.87 14.62 7.18
C ALA A 134 -34.09 13.67 5.99
N ALA A 135 -33.63 12.43 6.15
CA ALA A 135 -33.86 11.40 5.14
C ALA A 135 -35.35 11.07 5.00
N PHE A 136 -36.08 11.14 6.13
CA PHE A 136 -37.53 11.03 6.17
C PHE A 136 -38.08 11.99 7.23
N ALA A 137 -39.18 12.68 6.92
CA ALA A 137 -39.90 13.52 7.86
C ALA A 137 -41.41 13.38 7.60
N ASP A 138 -42.16 12.83 8.57
CA ASP A 138 -43.62 12.71 8.50
C ASP A 138 -44.25 13.18 9.81
N GLY A 139 -44.31 14.51 10.01
CA GLY A 139 -45.04 15.27 11.04
C GLY A 139 -44.82 14.94 12.53
N ARG A 140 -44.28 13.76 12.83
CA ARG A 140 -44.14 13.08 14.13
C ARG A 140 -42.82 12.31 14.21
N ASN A 141 -42.28 11.87 13.08
CA ASN A 141 -41.00 11.16 13.02
C ASN A 141 -40.06 11.86 12.04
N VAL A 142 -38.82 12.08 12.46
CA VAL A 142 -37.74 12.65 11.65
C VAL A 142 -36.55 11.71 11.74
N GLU A 143 -36.11 11.19 10.60
CA GLU A 143 -34.99 10.23 10.52
C GLU A 143 -33.76 10.88 9.90
N CYS A 144 -32.67 10.93 10.66
CA CYS A 144 -31.39 11.45 10.21
C CYS A 144 -30.46 10.33 9.74
N LEU A 145 -29.69 10.59 8.68
CA LEU A 145 -28.71 9.64 8.18
C LEU A 145 -27.53 9.52 9.15
N TYR A 146 -27.09 8.31 9.47
CA TYR A 146 -25.97 8.09 10.38
C TYR A 146 -25.02 7.01 9.88
N LEU A 147 -23.79 7.03 10.39
CA LEU A 147 -22.76 6.08 9.99
C LEU A 147 -22.94 4.74 10.71
N LYS A 148 -23.21 3.68 9.93
CA LYS A 148 -23.26 2.30 10.43
C LYS A 148 -21.98 1.89 11.17
N ASN A 149 -22.11 1.03 12.17
CA ASN A 149 -20.99 0.45 12.92
C ASN A 149 -20.03 -0.35 12.04
N GLY A 150 -18.74 -0.12 12.25
CA GLY A 150 -17.63 -0.84 11.63
C GLY A 150 -17.16 -0.28 10.29
N VAL A 151 -17.67 0.85 9.81
CA VAL A 151 -17.20 1.44 8.54
C VAL A 151 -15.74 1.91 8.66
N PHE A 152 -15.38 2.62 9.73
CA PHE A 152 -14.00 3.04 9.93
C PHE A 152 -13.08 1.87 10.31
N ILE A 153 -13.61 0.84 10.98
CA ILE A 153 -12.86 -0.41 11.24
C ILE A 153 -12.46 -1.09 9.93
N ARG A 154 -13.39 -1.23 8.98
CA ARG A 154 -13.10 -1.81 7.66
C ARG A 154 -12.06 -0.98 6.92
N ALA A 155 -12.19 0.34 6.95
CA ALA A 155 -11.20 1.25 6.38
C ALA A 155 -9.81 1.02 7.00
N ALA A 156 -9.72 0.99 8.33
CA ALA A 156 -8.46 0.79 9.05
C ALA A 156 -7.79 -0.56 8.74
N VAL A 157 -8.56 -1.64 8.67
CA VAL A 157 -8.04 -2.97 8.30
C VAL A 157 -7.53 -2.95 6.85
N LEU A 158 -8.27 -2.35 5.93
CA LEU A 158 -7.84 -2.21 4.53
C LEU A 158 -6.59 -1.34 4.40
N SER A 159 -6.43 -0.28 5.21
CA SER A 159 -5.20 0.52 5.28
C SER A 159 -3.99 -0.32 5.68
N LEU A 160 -4.13 -1.20 6.68
CA LEU A 160 -3.05 -2.10 7.11
C LEU A 160 -2.70 -3.11 6.00
N ILE A 161 -3.71 -3.66 5.34
CA ILE A 161 -3.52 -4.58 4.22
C ILE A 161 -2.78 -3.86 3.08
N ALA A 162 -3.25 -2.69 2.66
CA ALA A 162 -2.63 -1.87 1.62
C ALA A 162 -1.18 -1.54 1.96
N THR A 163 -0.91 -1.11 3.19
CA THR A 163 0.45 -0.80 3.67
C THR A 163 1.36 -2.02 3.62
N SER A 164 0.87 -3.19 4.06
CA SER A 164 1.65 -4.43 4.03
C SER A 164 2.01 -4.87 2.61
N LEU A 165 1.06 -4.73 1.67
CA LEU A 165 1.27 -5.02 0.26
C LEU A 165 2.22 -4.01 -0.38
N ALA A 166 2.10 -2.72 -0.05
CA ALA A 166 2.98 -1.67 -0.52
C ALA A 166 4.45 -1.91 -0.10
N ILE A 167 4.67 -2.30 1.17
CA ILE A 167 6.01 -2.67 1.66
C ILE A 167 6.54 -3.91 0.94
N LYS A 168 5.71 -4.96 0.78
CA LYS A 168 6.09 -6.17 0.02
C LYS A 168 6.47 -5.84 -1.43
N SER A 169 5.66 -5.03 -2.12
CA SER A 169 5.93 -4.55 -3.47
C SER A 169 7.27 -3.80 -3.54
N CYS A 170 7.52 -2.88 -2.60
CA CYS A 170 8.77 -2.14 -2.50
C CYS A 170 9.99 -3.08 -2.37
N ILE A 171 9.89 -4.11 -1.52
CA ILE A 171 10.94 -5.14 -1.35
C ILE A 171 11.11 -5.98 -2.63
N LEU A 172 10.02 -6.41 -3.26
CA LEU A 172 10.06 -7.25 -4.45
C LEU A 172 10.68 -6.51 -5.64
N LEU A 173 10.39 -5.22 -5.81
CA LEU A 173 10.92 -4.42 -6.90
C LEU A 173 12.37 -3.96 -6.68
N ARG A 174 12.87 -3.94 -5.43
CA ARG A 174 14.20 -3.40 -5.11
C ARG A 174 15.23 -4.36 -4.57
N ALA A 175 14.87 -5.47 -3.93
CA ALA A 175 15.94 -6.29 -3.37
C ALA A 175 16.76 -6.91 -4.52
N PRO A 176 18.09 -6.97 -4.36
CA PRO A 176 18.98 -7.50 -5.38
C PRO A 176 18.54 -8.91 -5.77
N ALA A 177 18.83 -9.29 -7.02
CA ALA A 177 18.74 -10.70 -7.39
C ALA A 177 19.50 -11.49 -6.31
N ALA A 178 18.86 -12.50 -5.73
CA ALA A 178 19.59 -13.40 -4.84
C ALA A 178 20.81 -13.85 -5.62
N SER A 179 22.02 -13.56 -5.13
CA SER A 179 23.17 -14.33 -5.52
C SER A 179 22.80 -15.75 -5.13
N THR A 180 22.44 -16.57 -6.13
CA THR A 180 22.74 -17.99 -6.04
C THR A 180 24.17 -18.02 -5.55
N ALA A 181 24.40 -18.60 -4.37
CA ALA A 181 25.73 -18.79 -3.84
C ALA A 181 26.59 -19.26 -5.00
N GLU A 182 27.45 -18.36 -5.47
CA GLU A 182 28.39 -18.65 -6.52
C GLU A 182 29.24 -19.74 -5.90
N PHE A 183 29.12 -20.96 -6.43
CA PHE A 183 30.07 -22.01 -6.11
C PHE A 183 31.42 -21.42 -6.50
N LYS A 184 32.15 -20.89 -5.52
CA LYS A 184 33.50 -20.39 -5.68
C LYS A 184 34.29 -21.61 -6.14
N PRO A 185 34.72 -21.71 -7.41
CA PRO A 185 35.65 -22.77 -7.74
C PRO A 185 36.89 -22.47 -6.93
N GLU A 186 37.29 -23.40 -6.08
CA GLU A 186 38.50 -23.25 -5.29
C GLU A 186 39.66 -22.96 -6.23
N SER A 187 40.23 -21.76 -6.08
CA SER A 187 41.48 -21.38 -6.69
C SER A 187 42.58 -22.26 -6.12
N GLY A 188 43.00 -23.32 -6.82
CA GLY A 188 44.17 -24.06 -6.37
C GLY A 188 44.44 -25.44 -6.97
N VAL A 189 43.57 -26.03 -7.78
CA VAL A 189 43.89 -27.34 -8.41
C VAL A 189 44.15 -27.16 -9.89
N ALA A 190 45.43 -27.11 -10.26
CA ALA A 190 45.87 -27.21 -11.64
C ALA A 190 45.51 -28.60 -12.19
N ILE A 191 44.42 -28.69 -12.94
CA ILE A 191 44.13 -29.86 -13.77
C ILE A 191 45.07 -29.80 -14.96
N GLY A 192 46.10 -30.66 -14.98
CA GLY A 192 46.96 -30.86 -16.13
C GLY A 192 46.15 -31.42 -17.30
N LEU A 193 45.91 -30.60 -18.32
CA LEU A 193 45.34 -31.04 -19.60
C LEU A 193 46.41 -31.80 -20.40
N PRO A 194 46.09 -32.99 -20.97
CA PRO A 194 47.01 -33.68 -21.86
C PRO A 194 47.19 -32.90 -23.17
N GLN A 195 48.45 -32.72 -23.57
CA GLN A 195 48.83 -32.06 -24.81
C GLN A 195 48.61 -33.03 -25.99
N TRP A 196 47.70 -32.71 -26.92
CA TRP A 196 47.60 -33.44 -28.19
C TRP A 196 48.59 -32.87 -29.21
N PRO A 197 49.39 -33.71 -29.90
CA PRO A 197 50.26 -33.23 -30.97
C PRO A 197 49.43 -32.80 -32.20
N ALA A 198 49.77 -31.62 -32.74
CA ALA A 198 49.19 -31.12 -33.98
C ALA A 198 49.63 -32.00 -35.17
N GLN A 199 48.68 -32.63 -35.87
CA GLN A 199 48.94 -33.26 -37.16
C GLN A 199 49.11 -32.19 -38.23
N GLY A 200 50.35 -32.02 -38.69
CA GLY A 200 50.69 -31.20 -39.85
C GLY A 200 50.18 -31.84 -41.14
N TYR A 201 49.39 -31.10 -41.92
CA TYR A 201 49.07 -31.47 -43.30
C TYR A 201 50.27 -31.10 -44.19
N GLY A 202 51.06 -32.11 -44.55
CA GLY A 202 52.07 -32.04 -45.59
C GLY A 202 51.43 -32.16 -46.98
N GLN A 203 51.86 -31.29 -47.88
CA GLN A 203 51.63 -31.37 -49.33
C GLN A 203 52.03 -32.73 -49.89
N ALA A 204 51.21 -33.30 -50.77
CA ALA A 204 51.66 -34.26 -51.77
C ALA A 204 51.10 -33.90 -53.15
N ARG A 205 52.03 -33.76 -54.08
CA ARG A 205 51.89 -33.47 -55.51
C ARG A 205 51.55 -34.76 -56.26
N ALA A 206 50.69 -34.69 -57.27
CA ALA A 206 50.73 -35.54 -58.46
C ALA A 206 50.28 -34.66 -59.64
#